data_AF-A0A2N9YFJ1-F1
#
_entry.id   AF-A0A2N9YFJ1-F1
#
_cell.length_a   1.000
_cell.length_b   1.000
_cell.length_c   1.000
_cell.angle_alpha   90.00
_cell.angle_beta   90.00
_cell.angle_gamma   90.00
#
_symmetry.space_group_name_H-M   'P 1'
#
loop_
_entity.id
_entity.type
_entity.pdbx_description
1 polymer ?
#
loop_
_entity_poly.entity_id
_entity_poly.type
_entity_poly.pdbx_seq_one_letter_code
_entity_poly.pdbx_strand_id
1 'polypeptide(L)'
;MDKKTLDEVVECLEQEKTRFDYFKDGYAIRLLSYVAGKGKKIADIKQTPYARLLDKPLVKPLLAQAGDGILSADLLALAYLETPYTFLLTLASWGGDNRRWQQTSRNGYNLVLQLNFSNQHAVLYQHLVKPTRNVAFNYYSHPSMHTAKNGFFRETLAWARIDFDFATNEALIEEIQCDWIKRAQDTLDHILWSEEKAGRIRPTNIKGSTEALQTYMKTVLKPYIQLWDEAVLMAAITYIREELGIKTIFYHDYMTGSQLKNCEPPRSLYTTLPRRFCFQLTEDAPQFLQQDKPFQKAIRKVKTPHWFVLSF
;
A
#
# COMPACT_ATOMS: atom_id res chain seq x y z
N MET A 1 8.47 16.18 -0.32
CA MET A 1 9.14 16.79 -1.50
C MET A 1 8.50 18.14 -1.85
N ASP A 2 9.09 18.93 -2.75
CA ASP A 2 8.44 20.14 -3.29
C ASP A 2 7.36 19.78 -4.32
N LYS A 3 6.45 20.72 -4.60
CA LYS A 3 5.30 20.46 -5.47
C LYS A 3 5.69 20.19 -6.93
N LYS A 4 6.73 20.86 -7.43
CA LYS A 4 7.16 20.72 -8.83
C LYS A 4 7.67 19.31 -9.09
N THR A 5 8.57 18.81 -8.24
CA THR A 5 9.07 17.43 -8.32
C THR A 5 7.93 16.40 -8.31
N LEU A 6 6.92 16.61 -7.45
CA LEU A 6 5.77 15.72 -7.38
C LEU A 6 4.92 15.76 -8.66
N ASP A 7 4.64 16.96 -9.17
CA ASP A 7 3.80 17.13 -10.36
C ASP A 7 4.46 16.52 -11.60
N GLU A 8 5.78 16.64 -11.75
CA GLU A 8 6.53 15.98 -12.82
C GLU A 8 6.38 14.45 -12.76
N VAL A 9 6.49 13.84 -11.57
CA VAL A 9 6.32 12.39 -11.41
C VAL A 9 4.89 11.95 -11.70
N VAL A 10 3.89 12.71 -11.25
CA VAL A 10 2.47 12.42 -11.50
C VAL A 10 2.18 12.49 -13.00
N GLU A 11 2.65 13.53 -13.68
CA GLU A 11 2.41 13.73 -15.12
C GLU A 11 3.03 12.62 -15.99
N CYS A 12 4.19 12.08 -15.61
CA CYS A 12 4.81 10.95 -16.29
C CYS A 12 3.93 9.68 -16.30
N LEU A 13 3.07 9.48 -15.31
CA LEU A 13 2.20 8.30 -15.18
C LEU A 13 0.74 8.55 -15.51
N GLU A 14 0.26 9.80 -15.49
CA GLU A 14 -1.12 10.12 -15.90
C GLU A 14 -1.43 9.69 -17.34
N GLN A 15 -0.39 9.45 -18.16
CA GLN A 15 -0.52 8.98 -19.54
C GLN A 15 -0.76 7.46 -19.65
N GLU A 16 -0.48 6.67 -18.61
CA GLU A 16 -0.53 5.21 -18.68
C GLU A 16 -1.28 4.57 -17.51
N LYS A 17 -2.02 3.47 -17.80
CA LYS A 17 -2.65 2.65 -16.77
C LYS A 17 -1.66 1.56 -16.37
N THR A 18 -1.04 1.68 -15.20
CA THR A 18 -0.14 0.63 -14.71
C THR A 18 -0.95 -0.51 -14.11
N ARG A 19 -0.98 -1.64 -14.82
CA ARG A 19 -1.55 -2.88 -14.32
C ARG A 19 -0.63 -3.45 -13.24
N PHE A 20 -1.21 -3.82 -12.09
CA PHE A 20 -0.49 -4.47 -11.01
C PHE A 20 -1.21 -5.75 -10.62
N ASP A 21 -0.56 -6.89 -10.86
CA ASP A 21 -1.09 -8.20 -10.51
C ASP A 21 -0.47 -8.68 -9.20
N TYR A 22 -1.31 -9.13 -8.27
CA TYR A 22 -0.88 -9.58 -6.95
C TYR A 22 -1.68 -10.79 -6.45
N PHE A 23 -1.00 -11.69 -5.74
CA PHE A 23 -1.60 -12.83 -5.05
C PHE A 23 -0.99 -12.94 -3.65
N LYS A 24 -1.67 -13.66 -2.76
CA LYS A 24 -1.30 -13.75 -1.35
C LYS A 24 0.15 -14.25 -1.19
N ASP A 25 0.92 -13.64 -0.30
CA ASP A 25 2.35 -13.92 -0.10
C ASP A 25 3.26 -13.68 -1.33
N GLY A 26 2.73 -13.13 -2.44
CA GLY A 26 3.50 -12.81 -3.65
C GLY A 26 4.65 -11.82 -3.42
N TYR A 27 4.59 -11.04 -2.34
CA TYR A 27 5.70 -10.19 -1.90
C TYR A 27 7.01 -10.98 -1.70
N ALA A 28 6.94 -12.24 -1.26
CA ALA A 28 8.14 -13.04 -1.02
C ALA A 28 8.89 -13.30 -2.33
N ILE A 29 8.16 -13.62 -3.39
CA ILE A 29 8.70 -13.84 -4.75
C ILE A 29 9.37 -12.56 -5.25
N ARG A 30 8.64 -11.44 -5.17
CA ARG A 30 9.11 -10.16 -5.73
C ARG A 30 10.29 -9.55 -4.95
N LEU A 31 10.31 -9.67 -3.62
CA LEU A 31 11.48 -9.24 -2.83
C LEU A 31 12.69 -10.13 -3.11
N LEU A 32 12.51 -11.45 -3.20
CA LEU A 32 13.60 -12.36 -3.56
C LEU A 32 14.14 -12.09 -4.96
N SER A 33 13.29 -11.69 -5.93
CA SER A 33 13.78 -11.33 -7.27
C SER A 33 14.66 -10.08 -7.25
N TYR A 34 14.35 -9.08 -6.41
CA TYR A 34 15.21 -7.91 -6.24
C TYR A 34 16.56 -8.28 -5.62
N VAL A 35 16.55 -9.14 -4.60
CA VAL A 35 17.77 -9.56 -3.88
C VAL A 35 18.64 -10.51 -4.70
N ALA A 36 18.00 -11.37 -5.50
CA ALA A 36 18.69 -12.32 -6.38
C ALA A 36 19.28 -11.62 -7.61
N GLY A 37 18.59 -10.62 -8.16
CA GLY A 37 18.97 -9.97 -9.41
C GLY A 37 19.12 -10.99 -10.54
N LYS A 38 20.29 -11.00 -11.19
CA LYS A 38 20.61 -11.98 -12.25
C LYS A 38 20.89 -13.40 -11.74
N GLY A 39 21.06 -13.58 -10.44
CA GLY A 39 21.43 -14.85 -9.84
C GLY A 39 22.22 -14.63 -8.56
N LYS A 40 21.80 -15.28 -7.47
CA LYS A 40 22.50 -15.24 -6.18
C LYS A 40 22.47 -16.60 -5.51
N LYS A 41 23.57 -17.00 -4.89
CA LYS A 41 23.61 -18.28 -4.16
C LYS A 41 22.60 -18.24 -3.02
N ILE A 42 21.82 -19.30 -2.87
CA ILE A 42 20.85 -19.43 -1.79
C ILE A 42 21.54 -19.32 -0.43
N ALA A 43 22.76 -19.86 -0.30
CA ALA A 43 23.58 -19.74 0.90
C ALA A 43 23.86 -18.28 1.30
N ASP A 44 24.09 -17.40 0.33
CA ASP A 44 24.35 -15.98 0.59
C ASP A 44 23.07 -15.26 1.01
N ILE A 45 21.93 -15.59 0.40
CA ILE A 45 20.62 -15.04 0.80
C ILE A 45 20.28 -15.42 2.25
N LYS A 46 20.64 -16.63 2.69
CA LYS A 46 20.45 -17.09 4.08
C LYS A 46 21.19 -16.24 5.11
N GLN A 47 22.22 -15.48 4.71
CA GLN A 47 22.96 -14.56 5.58
C GLN A 47 22.37 -13.14 5.59
N THR A 48 21.24 -12.92 4.91
CA THR A 48 20.60 -11.61 4.81
C THR A 48 19.25 -11.59 5.56
N PRO A 49 18.64 -10.41 5.79
CA PRO A 49 17.30 -10.30 6.38
C PRO A 49 16.20 -11.03 5.58
N TYR A 50 16.48 -11.36 4.31
CA TYR A 50 15.57 -12.04 3.39
C TYR A 50 15.56 -13.57 3.55
N ALA A 51 16.42 -14.14 4.40
CA ALA A 51 16.55 -15.59 4.60
C ALA A 51 15.20 -16.29 4.84
N ARG A 52 14.35 -15.70 5.69
CA ARG A 52 13.02 -16.23 6.03
C ARG A 52 12.01 -16.25 4.87
N LEU A 53 12.27 -15.53 3.77
CA LEU A 53 11.43 -15.61 2.58
C LEU A 53 11.63 -16.96 1.88
N LEU A 54 12.81 -17.56 2.00
CA LEU A 54 13.13 -18.89 1.45
C LEU A 54 12.24 -19.99 2.05
N ASP A 55 11.75 -19.79 3.27
CA ASP A 55 10.89 -20.73 3.98
C ASP A 55 9.40 -20.61 3.62
N LYS A 56 9.03 -19.65 2.77
CA LYS A 56 7.63 -19.46 2.39
C LYS A 56 7.09 -20.64 1.58
N PRO A 57 5.83 -21.06 1.79
CA PRO A 57 5.23 -22.16 1.05
C PRO A 57 5.31 -22.02 -0.47
N LEU A 58 5.20 -20.79 -0.98
CA LEU A 58 5.34 -20.48 -2.41
C LEU A 58 6.79 -20.58 -2.92
N VAL A 59 7.78 -20.40 -2.05
CA VAL A 59 9.20 -20.34 -2.43
C VAL A 59 9.84 -21.73 -2.35
N LYS A 60 9.53 -22.51 -1.32
CA LYS A 60 10.14 -23.84 -1.08
C LYS A 60 10.10 -24.77 -2.30
N PRO A 61 8.97 -24.93 -3.02
CA PRO A 61 8.92 -25.78 -4.21
C PRO A 61 9.81 -25.29 -5.36
N LEU A 62 10.03 -23.98 -5.47
CA LEU A 62 10.91 -23.39 -6.48
C LEU A 62 12.37 -23.68 -6.15
N LEU A 63 12.74 -23.59 -4.86
CA LEU A 63 14.11 -23.90 -4.42
C LEU A 63 14.50 -25.36 -4.69
N ALA A 64 13.55 -26.29 -4.65
CA ALA A 64 13.81 -27.69 -4.99
C ALA A 64 14.17 -27.89 -6.47
N GLN A 65 13.81 -26.94 -7.35
CA GLN A 65 14.16 -26.94 -8.77
C GLN A 65 15.52 -26.27 -9.02
N ALA A 66 16.09 -25.56 -8.04
CA ALA A 66 17.40 -24.92 -8.12
C ALA A 66 18.53 -25.95 -7.90
N GLY A 67 18.78 -26.80 -8.91
CA GLY A 67 19.78 -27.87 -8.82
C GLY A 67 21.22 -27.40 -8.64
N ASP A 68 21.53 -26.14 -8.98
CA ASP A 68 22.85 -25.51 -8.85
C ASP A 68 23.01 -24.65 -7.58
N GLY A 69 21.95 -24.55 -6.75
CA GLY A 69 21.93 -23.72 -5.55
C GLY A 69 21.88 -22.21 -5.81
N ILE A 70 21.58 -21.79 -7.05
CA ILE A 70 21.44 -20.39 -7.44
C ILE A 70 19.96 -20.04 -7.55
N LEU A 71 19.54 -18.97 -6.86
CA LEU A 71 18.23 -18.39 -7.05
C LEU A 71 18.33 -17.31 -8.12
N SER A 72 17.56 -17.42 -9.20
CA SER A 72 17.44 -16.43 -10.27
C SER A 72 16.03 -15.85 -10.34
N ALA A 73 15.90 -14.68 -10.98
CA ALA A 73 14.59 -14.10 -11.27
C ALA A 73 13.72 -15.01 -12.15
N ASP A 74 14.32 -15.73 -13.11
CA ASP A 74 13.59 -16.65 -14.01
C ASP A 74 12.97 -17.82 -13.25
N LEU A 75 13.69 -18.39 -12.28
CA LEU A 75 13.15 -19.45 -11.42
C LEU A 75 11.98 -18.94 -10.56
N LEU A 76 12.11 -17.72 -10.04
CA LEU A 76 11.04 -17.07 -9.26
C LEU A 76 9.82 -16.72 -10.12
N ALA A 77 10.00 -16.45 -11.42
CA ALA A 77 8.91 -16.17 -12.34
C ALA A 77 7.95 -17.38 -12.51
N LEU A 78 8.43 -18.60 -12.28
CA LEU A 78 7.58 -19.81 -12.28
C LEU A 78 6.53 -19.83 -11.16
N ALA A 79 6.67 -18.98 -10.13
CA ALA A 79 5.68 -18.85 -9.07
C ALA A 79 4.34 -18.26 -9.55
N TYR A 80 4.33 -17.55 -10.68
CA TYR A 80 3.16 -16.83 -11.20
C TYR A 80 2.13 -17.74 -11.90
N LEU A 81 2.08 -19.03 -11.54
CA LEU A 81 1.06 -19.96 -12.01
C LEU A 81 -0.27 -19.84 -11.25
N GLU A 82 -0.31 -19.10 -10.14
CA GLU A 82 -1.58 -18.74 -9.47
C GLU A 82 -2.33 -17.63 -10.23
N THR A 83 -3.66 -17.68 -10.25
CA THR A 83 -4.49 -16.61 -10.83
C THR A 83 -4.42 -15.36 -9.94
N PRO A 84 -3.74 -14.28 -10.36
CA PRO A 84 -3.58 -13.10 -9.52
C PRO A 84 -4.85 -12.25 -9.49
N TYR A 85 -4.98 -11.43 -8.45
CA TYR A 85 -5.89 -10.29 -8.47
C TYR A 85 -5.23 -9.15 -9.24
N THR A 86 -5.93 -8.64 -10.24
CA THR A 86 -5.50 -7.48 -10.99
C THR A 86 -5.98 -6.19 -10.33
N PHE A 87 -5.06 -5.24 -10.20
CA PHE A 87 -5.28 -3.87 -9.75
C PHE A 87 -4.81 -2.89 -10.82
N LEU A 88 -5.29 -1.65 -10.70
CA LEU A 88 -4.79 -0.53 -11.48
C LEU A 88 -4.15 0.48 -10.54
N LEU A 89 -2.88 0.79 -10.79
CA LEU A 89 -2.18 1.83 -10.05
C LEU A 89 -2.45 3.19 -10.70
N THR A 90 -2.74 4.18 -9.87
CA THR A 90 -2.79 5.59 -10.27
C THR A 90 -2.03 6.41 -9.25
N LEU A 91 -1.65 7.62 -9.66
CA LEU A 91 -0.98 8.57 -8.79
C LEU A 91 -1.89 9.73 -8.43
N ALA A 92 -1.65 10.28 -7.24
CA ALA A 92 -2.19 11.56 -6.80
C ALA A 92 -1.17 12.27 -5.90
N SER A 93 -1.56 13.42 -5.37
CA SER A 93 -0.75 14.21 -4.44
C SER A 93 -1.44 14.38 -3.09
N TRP A 94 -0.65 14.43 -2.02
CA TRP A 94 -1.10 14.83 -0.69
C TRP A 94 -0.10 15.78 -0.05
N GLY A 95 -0.54 16.72 0.78
CA GLY A 95 0.36 17.57 1.58
C GLY A 95 0.17 19.06 1.36
N GLY A 96 1.16 19.82 1.80
CA GLY A 96 1.17 21.29 1.79
C GLY A 96 2.06 21.86 2.88
N ASP A 97 1.90 23.16 3.17
CA ASP A 97 2.84 23.91 4.02
C ASP A 97 2.65 23.69 5.53
N ASN A 98 1.63 22.93 5.93
CA ASN A 98 1.33 22.65 7.33
C ASN A 98 1.32 21.15 7.61
N ARG A 99 2.48 20.60 7.98
CA ARG A 99 2.64 19.17 8.29
C ARG A 99 1.69 18.63 9.37
N ARG A 100 1.26 19.48 10.33
CA ARG A 100 0.37 19.03 11.41
C ARG A 100 -1.03 18.80 10.90
N TRP A 101 -1.52 19.71 10.06
CA TRP A 101 -2.81 19.56 9.39
C TRP A 101 -2.78 18.39 8.39
N GLN A 102 -1.68 18.28 7.65
CA GLN A 102 -1.50 17.25 6.61
C GLN A 102 -1.10 15.88 7.17
N GLN A 103 -0.82 15.79 8.47
CA GLN A 103 -0.31 14.59 9.15
C GLN A 103 0.88 13.97 8.39
N THR A 104 1.90 14.78 8.09
CA THR A 104 3.14 14.39 7.40
C THR A 104 4.37 14.59 8.29
N SER A 105 5.48 13.95 7.93
CA SER A 105 6.74 14.05 8.69
C SER A 105 7.39 15.44 8.56
N ARG A 106 7.33 16.03 7.36
CA ARG A 106 7.79 17.39 7.07
C ARG A 106 6.77 18.20 6.27
N ASN A 107 6.99 19.50 6.15
CA ASN A 107 6.21 20.34 5.23
C ASN A 107 6.52 19.96 3.77
N GLY A 108 5.57 20.22 2.88
CA GLY A 108 5.64 19.86 1.47
C GLY A 108 4.67 18.74 1.14
N TYR A 109 4.98 17.98 0.08
CA TYR A 109 4.05 17.05 -0.52
C TYR A 109 4.58 15.62 -0.52
N ASN A 110 3.65 14.67 -0.54
CA ASN A 110 3.86 13.25 -0.68
C ASN A 110 3.20 12.81 -1.97
N LEU A 111 3.84 11.87 -2.66
CA LEU A 111 3.22 11.08 -3.70
C LEU A 111 2.18 10.15 -3.08
N VAL A 112 1.01 10.04 -3.69
CA VAL A 112 0.01 9.04 -3.32
C VAL A 112 -0.03 7.99 -4.42
N LEU A 113 0.31 6.75 -4.07
CA LEU A 113 0.06 5.60 -4.92
C LEU A 113 -1.28 4.99 -4.54
N GLN A 114 -2.21 4.93 -5.49
CA GLN A 114 -3.56 4.41 -5.30
C GLN A 114 -3.65 3.00 -5.89
N LEU A 115 -4.08 2.03 -5.08
CA LEU A 115 -4.35 0.66 -5.51
C LEU A 115 -5.85 0.54 -5.81
N ASN A 116 -6.21 0.64 -7.10
CA ASN A 116 -7.60 0.64 -7.52
C ASN A 116 -8.07 -0.73 -7.99
N PHE A 117 -9.36 -0.98 -7.82
CA PHE A 117 -10.01 -2.19 -8.29
C PHE A 117 -10.00 -2.32 -9.81
N SER A 118 -10.02 -3.56 -10.30
CA SER A 118 -10.21 -3.88 -11.71
C SER A 118 -11.69 -3.87 -12.12
N ASN A 119 -11.93 -4.06 -13.42
CA ASN A 119 -13.28 -4.21 -13.97
C ASN A 119 -14.03 -5.41 -13.38
N GLN A 120 -13.31 -6.48 -12.99
CA GLN A 120 -13.93 -7.67 -12.42
C GLN A 120 -14.67 -7.34 -11.12
N HIS A 121 -14.06 -6.53 -10.26
CA HIS A 121 -14.71 -6.03 -9.05
C HIS A 121 -15.83 -5.04 -9.39
N ALA A 122 -15.59 -4.11 -10.31
CA ALA A 122 -16.56 -3.07 -10.65
C ALA A 122 -17.92 -3.64 -11.10
N VAL A 123 -17.92 -4.71 -11.90
CA VAL A 123 -19.16 -5.38 -12.35
C VAL A 123 -19.94 -5.95 -11.17
N LEU A 124 -19.28 -6.70 -10.30
CA LEU A 124 -19.93 -7.33 -9.14
C LEU A 124 -20.40 -6.28 -8.12
N TYR A 125 -19.59 -5.24 -7.91
CA TYR A 125 -19.92 -4.11 -7.06
C TYR A 125 -21.18 -3.39 -7.55
N GLN A 126 -21.26 -3.07 -8.85
CA GLN A 126 -22.44 -2.43 -9.44
C GLN A 126 -23.68 -3.33 -9.35
N HIS A 127 -23.53 -4.63 -9.56
CA HIS A 127 -24.64 -5.58 -9.50
C HIS A 127 -25.20 -5.76 -8.07
N LEU A 128 -24.32 -5.97 -7.10
CA LEU A 128 -24.70 -6.30 -5.72
C LEU A 128 -24.99 -5.06 -4.88
N VAL A 129 -24.10 -4.05 -4.91
CA VAL A 129 -24.20 -2.87 -4.06
C VAL A 129 -25.08 -1.79 -4.70
N LYS A 130 -25.11 -1.71 -6.04
CA LYS A 130 -25.90 -0.70 -6.78
C LYS A 130 -25.68 0.72 -6.23
N PRO A 131 -24.43 1.21 -6.24
CA PRO A 131 -24.11 2.54 -5.72
C PRO A 131 -24.82 3.63 -6.54
N THR A 132 -25.20 4.72 -5.89
CA THR A 132 -25.82 5.89 -6.57
C THR A 132 -24.81 6.99 -6.89
N ARG A 133 -23.57 6.85 -6.42
CA ARG A 133 -22.44 7.74 -6.68
C ARG A 133 -21.13 6.94 -6.67
N ASN A 134 -20.12 7.48 -7.33
CA ASN A 134 -18.74 7.04 -7.18
C ASN A 134 -18.28 7.18 -5.72
N VAL A 135 -17.21 6.47 -5.33
CA VAL A 135 -16.56 6.58 -4.02
C VAL A 135 -17.51 6.27 -2.86
N ALA A 136 -18.44 5.32 -3.03
CA ALA A 136 -19.46 5.07 -2.01
C ALA A 136 -18.87 4.59 -0.67
N PHE A 137 -17.68 3.99 -0.69
CA PHE A 137 -16.96 3.51 0.49
C PHE A 137 -15.57 4.18 0.69
N ASN A 138 -15.18 5.15 -0.13
CA ASN A 138 -13.98 5.95 0.15
C ASN A 138 -14.37 7.21 0.96
N TYR A 139 -13.48 7.63 1.86
CA TYR A 139 -13.70 8.85 2.62
C TYR A 139 -13.30 10.08 1.79
N TYR A 140 -14.17 11.08 1.70
CA TYR A 140 -14.00 12.21 0.77
C TYR A 140 -12.74 13.06 1.03
N SER A 141 -12.20 13.04 2.25
CA SER A 141 -10.96 13.75 2.59
C SER A 141 -9.71 12.87 2.48
N HIS A 142 -9.85 11.61 2.08
CA HIS A 142 -8.71 10.72 1.85
C HIS A 142 -8.33 10.71 0.37
N PRO A 143 -7.06 10.42 0.04
CA PRO A 143 -6.57 10.52 -1.33
C PRO A 143 -6.95 9.30 -2.17
N SER A 144 -8.25 9.01 -2.26
CA SER A 144 -8.81 8.06 -3.23
C SER A 144 -8.88 8.67 -4.62
N MET A 145 -8.96 7.82 -5.64
CA MET A 145 -9.06 8.26 -7.03
C MET A 145 -10.35 9.07 -7.21
N HIS A 146 -10.24 10.23 -7.86
CA HIS A 146 -11.37 10.98 -8.38
C HIS A 146 -11.47 10.77 -9.89
N THR A 147 -12.62 11.10 -10.48
CA THR A 147 -12.79 11.02 -11.94
C THR A 147 -11.72 11.88 -12.63
N ALA A 148 -10.86 11.22 -13.42
CA ALA A 148 -9.80 11.87 -14.16
C ALA A 148 -10.37 12.73 -15.30
N LYS A 149 -9.55 13.64 -15.86
CA LYS A 149 -9.95 14.56 -16.94
C LYS A 149 -10.56 13.85 -18.17
N ASN A 150 -10.09 12.64 -18.47
CA ASN A 150 -10.59 11.81 -19.57
C ASN A 150 -11.83 10.98 -19.22
N GLY A 151 -12.46 11.22 -18.06
CA GLY A 151 -13.62 10.48 -17.56
C GLY A 151 -13.28 9.12 -16.95
N PHE A 152 -12.00 8.73 -16.89
CA PHE A 152 -11.59 7.47 -16.27
C PHE A 152 -11.77 7.52 -14.75
N PHE A 153 -12.36 6.46 -14.19
CA PHE A 153 -12.57 6.32 -12.75
C PHE A 153 -12.55 4.86 -12.34
N ARG A 154 -11.88 4.55 -11.23
CA ARG A 154 -11.98 3.28 -10.53
C ARG A 154 -12.06 3.52 -9.04
N GLU A 155 -12.77 2.66 -8.36
CA GLU A 155 -12.84 2.67 -6.91
C GLU A 155 -11.49 2.28 -6.31
N THR A 156 -11.06 3.00 -5.27
CA THR A 156 -9.76 2.77 -4.62
C THR A 156 -9.93 1.78 -3.47
N LEU A 157 -9.23 0.65 -3.51
CA LEU A 157 -9.18 -0.30 -2.39
C LEU A 157 -8.33 0.28 -1.25
N ALA A 158 -7.10 0.65 -1.57
CA ALA A 158 -6.09 1.10 -0.62
C ALA A 158 -5.16 2.14 -1.26
N TRP A 159 -4.38 2.85 -0.45
CA TRP A 159 -3.41 3.81 -0.94
C TRP A 159 -2.18 3.87 -0.02
N ALA A 160 -1.06 4.34 -0.57
CA ALA A 160 0.18 4.61 0.14
C ALA A 160 0.62 6.07 -0.07
N ARG A 161 1.00 6.76 1.01
CA ARG A 161 1.67 8.07 0.95
C ARG A 161 3.18 7.86 1.02
N ILE A 162 3.90 8.42 0.06
CA ILE A 162 5.34 8.25 -0.13
C ILE A 162 5.98 9.65 -0.18
N ASP A 163 6.92 9.93 0.71
CA ASP A 163 7.85 11.05 0.57
C ASP A 163 9.18 10.49 0.05
N PHE A 164 9.86 11.18 -0.85
CA PHE A 164 11.10 10.70 -1.41
C PHE A 164 12.02 11.84 -1.77
N ASP A 165 13.28 11.50 -1.95
CA ASP A 165 14.32 12.42 -2.37
C ASP A 165 15.31 11.71 -3.31
N PHE A 166 15.42 12.21 -4.53
CA PHE A 166 16.33 11.63 -5.52
C PHE A 166 17.81 11.87 -5.19
N ALA A 167 18.14 12.93 -4.45
CA ALA A 167 19.52 13.25 -4.12
C ALA A 167 20.09 12.32 -3.05
N THR A 168 19.29 11.97 -2.03
CA THR A 168 19.68 10.95 -1.04
C THR A 168 19.38 9.53 -1.49
N ASN A 169 18.62 9.34 -2.58
CA ASN A 169 18.19 8.05 -3.10
C ASN A 169 17.42 7.22 -2.04
N GLU A 170 16.56 7.94 -1.31
CA GLU A 170 15.73 7.39 -0.23
C GLU A 170 14.26 7.73 -0.44
N ALA A 171 13.40 6.82 -0.02
CA ALA A 171 11.96 7.06 0.11
C ALA A 171 11.51 6.72 1.52
N LEU A 172 10.45 7.35 1.99
CA LEU A 172 9.71 7.03 3.19
C LEU A 172 8.28 6.72 2.82
N ILE A 173 7.85 5.48 3.05
CA ILE A 173 6.44 5.12 3.09
C ILE A 173 5.88 5.69 4.39
N GLU A 174 5.24 6.85 4.27
CA GLU A 174 4.70 7.63 5.38
C GLU A 174 3.47 6.96 5.98
N GLU A 175 2.65 6.36 5.13
CA GLU A 175 1.41 5.72 5.54
C GLU A 175 0.87 4.79 4.45
N ILE A 176 0.19 3.72 4.86
CA ILE A 176 -0.74 2.98 4.03
C ILE A 176 -2.10 2.90 4.73
N GLN A 177 -3.19 2.96 3.97
CA GLN A 177 -4.55 2.80 4.50
C GLN A 177 -5.49 2.11 3.50
N CYS A 178 -6.59 1.60 4.03
CA CYS A 178 -7.71 1.03 3.29
C CYS A 178 -9.02 1.50 3.91
N ASP A 179 -9.69 2.44 3.25
CA ASP A 179 -11.02 2.90 3.67
C ASP A 179 -12.11 1.89 3.29
N TRP A 180 -11.94 1.28 2.12
CA TRP A 180 -13.01 0.57 1.42
C TRP A 180 -13.61 -0.56 2.27
N ILE A 181 -12.74 -1.43 2.79
CA ILE A 181 -13.17 -2.60 3.57
C ILE A 181 -13.90 -2.17 4.85
N LYS A 182 -13.32 -1.23 5.59
CA LYS A 182 -13.89 -0.74 6.84
C LYS A 182 -15.24 -0.07 6.58
N ARG A 183 -15.31 0.83 5.61
CA ARG A 183 -16.55 1.55 5.27
C ARG A 183 -17.64 0.64 4.73
N ALA A 184 -17.28 -0.39 3.94
CA ALA A 184 -18.24 -1.38 3.48
C ALA A 184 -18.84 -2.17 4.66
N GLN A 185 -18.01 -2.57 5.62
CA GLN A 185 -18.48 -3.24 6.85
C GLN A 185 -19.33 -2.31 7.72
N ASP A 186 -18.84 -1.10 8.02
CA ASP A 186 -19.58 -0.09 8.80
C ASP A 186 -20.97 0.19 8.19
N THR A 187 -21.04 0.21 6.85
CA THR A 187 -22.30 0.41 6.13
C THR A 187 -23.25 -0.77 6.26
N LEU A 188 -22.74 -2.00 6.16
CA LEU A 188 -23.54 -3.20 6.38
C LEU A 188 -24.07 -3.26 7.81
N ASP A 189 -23.23 -2.99 8.80
CA ASP A 189 -23.60 -2.98 10.21
C ASP A 189 -24.67 -1.92 10.49
N HIS A 190 -24.54 -0.73 9.89
CA HIS A 190 -25.54 0.32 10.00
C HIS A 190 -26.90 -0.06 9.38
N ILE A 191 -26.89 -0.74 8.23
CA ILE A 191 -28.12 -1.23 7.58
C ILE A 191 -28.80 -2.28 8.46
N LEU A 192 -28.06 -3.30 8.93
CA LEU A 192 -28.59 -4.35 9.79
C LEU A 192 -29.21 -3.79 11.06
N TRP A 193 -28.49 -2.87 11.71
CA TRP A 193 -28.96 -2.22 12.92
C TRP A 193 -30.20 -1.34 12.67
N SER A 194 -30.30 -0.69 11.51
CA SER A 194 -31.47 0.12 11.14
C SER A 194 -32.70 -0.72 10.78
N GLU A 195 -32.51 -1.90 10.20
CA GLU A 195 -33.59 -2.85 9.92
C GLU A 195 -34.13 -3.48 11.21
N GLU A 196 -33.29 -3.66 12.23
CA GLU A 196 -33.70 -4.11 13.57
C GLU A 196 -34.49 -3.02 14.33
N LYS A 197 -34.12 -1.74 14.17
CA LYS A 197 -34.76 -0.61 14.86
C LYS A 197 -35.71 0.14 13.92
N ALA A 198 -37.01 -0.20 13.98
CA ALA A 198 -38.06 0.46 13.21
C ALA A 198 -37.93 2.00 13.24
N GLY A 199 -37.83 2.63 12.06
CA GLY A 199 -37.89 4.09 11.91
C GLY A 199 -36.61 4.81 11.46
N ARG A 200 -35.55 4.11 11.02
CA ARG A 200 -34.36 4.75 10.46
C ARG A 200 -34.17 4.49 8.97
N ILE A 201 -33.59 5.50 8.30
CA ILE A 201 -33.52 5.60 6.83
C ILE A 201 -32.24 4.91 6.35
N ARG A 202 -32.38 3.99 5.39
CA ARG A 202 -31.27 3.33 4.69
C ARG A 202 -30.35 4.39 4.04
N PRO A 203 -29.02 4.19 4.04
CA PRO A 203 -28.10 5.09 3.33
C PRO A 203 -28.52 5.28 1.86
N THR A 204 -28.65 6.53 1.42
CA THR A 204 -29.13 6.88 0.07
C THR A 204 -28.09 6.63 -1.02
N ASN A 205 -26.84 6.40 -0.64
CA ASN A 205 -25.73 6.12 -1.55
C ASN A 205 -25.71 4.67 -2.09
N ILE A 206 -26.58 3.78 -1.59
CA ILE A 206 -26.58 2.34 -1.89
C ILE A 206 -28.01 1.83 -2.09
N LYS A 207 -28.28 1.19 -3.23
CA LYS A 207 -29.59 0.62 -3.57
C LYS A 207 -29.64 -0.91 -3.52
N GLY A 208 -28.50 -1.58 -3.33
CA GLY A 208 -28.44 -3.04 -3.16
C GLY A 208 -29.19 -3.47 -1.89
N SER A 209 -29.78 -4.69 -1.89
CA SER A 209 -30.44 -5.24 -0.70
C SER A 209 -29.43 -5.62 0.38
N THR A 210 -29.91 -5.91 1.59
CA THR A 210 -29.05 -6.32 2.71
C THR A 210 -28.38 -7.65 2.43
N GLU A 211 -29.09 -8.61 1.84
CA GLU A 211 -28.56 -9.91 1.41
C GLU A 211 -27.51 -9.75 0.31
N ALA A 212 -27.73 -8.82 -0.63
CA ALA A 212 -26.78 -8.51 -1.70
C ALA A 212 -25.50 -7.91 -1.13
N LEU A 213 -25.60 -7.02 -0.14
CA LEU A 213 -24.44 -6.45 0.54
C LEU A 213 -23.70 -7.50 1.39
N GLN A 214 -24.40 -8.37 2.10
CA GLN A 214 -23.80 -9.52 2.79
C GLN A 214 -23.07 -10.44 1.80
N THR A 215 -23.65 -10.69 0.63
CA THR A 215 -23.03 -11.46 -0.45
C THR A 215 -21.77 -10.77 -0.93
N TYR A 216 -21.82 -9.45 -1.16
CA TYR A 216 -20.66 -8.65 -1.56
C TYR A 216 -19.51 -8.77 -0.54
N MET A 217 -19.80 -8.65 0.76
CA MET A 217 -18.79 -8.80 1.81
C MET A 217 -18.18 -10.21 1.83
N LYS A 218 -19.03 -11.25 1.80
CA LYS A 218 -18.60 -12.65 1.97
C LYS A 218 -17.90 -13.25 0.75
N THR A 219 -18.27 -12.80 -0.45
CA THR A 219 -17.80 -13.43 -1.71
C THR A 219 -16.86 -12.52 -2.48
N VAL A 220 -17.17 -11.23 -2.59
CA VAL A 220 -16.39 -10.29 -3.40
C VAL A 220 -15.24 -9.70 -2.59
N LEU A 221 -15.50 -9.17 -1.38
CA LEU A 221 -14.46 -8.51 -0.59
C LEU A 221 -13.58 -9.46 0.22
N LYS A 222 -14.07 -10.65 0.57
CA LYS A 222 -13.32 -11.62 1.40
C LYS A 222 -11.87 -11.86 0.93
N PRO A 223 -11.57 -12.04 -0.38
CA PRO A 223 -10.19 -12.20 -0.81
C PRO A 223 -9.36 -10.92 -0.63
N TYR A 224 -9.90 -9.75 -0.97
CA TYR A 224 -9.21 -8.46 -0.80
C TYR A 224 -8.89 -8.18 0.68
N ILE A 225 -9.79 -8.56 1.60
CA ILE A 225 -9.55 -8.46 3.05
C ILE A 225 -8.28 -9.18 3.48
N GLN A 226 -7.98 -10.31 2.84
CA GLN A 226 -6.84 -11.14 3.21
C GLN A 226 -5.51 -10.66 2.61
N LEU A 227 -5.51 -9.79 1.61
CA LEU A 227 -4.29 -9.45 0.85
C LEU A 227 -4.02 -7.97 0.67
N TRP A 228 -4.98 -7.06 0.95
CA TRP A 228 -4.84 -5.65 0.60
C TRP A 228 -3.60 -4.99 1.19
N ASP A 229 -3.23 -5.36 2.42
CA ASP A 229 -2.13 -4.78 3.18
C ASP A 229 -0.78 -5.14 2.55
N GLU A 230 -0.64 -6.39 2.13
CA GLU A 230 0.51 -6.84 1.35
C GLU A 230 0.52 -6.25 -0.05
N ALA A 231 -0.64 -6.22 -0.72
CA ALA A 231 -0.74 -5.74 -2.09
C ALA A 231 -0.34 -4.27 -2.20
N VAL A 232 -0.84 -3.40 -1.30
CA VAL A 232 -0.52 -1.98 -1.32
C VAL A 232 0.93 -1.71 -0.94
N LEU A 233 1.49 -2.44 0.04
CA LEU A 233 2.90 -2.28 0.42
C LEU A 233 3.84 -2.78 -0.69
N MET A 234 3.52 -3.93 -1.31
CA MET A 234 4.30 -4.43 -2.43
C MET A 234 4.19 -3.52 -3.64
N ALA A 235 3.00 -2.97 -3.94
CA ALA A 235 2.83 -1.97 -4.99
C ALA A 235 3.71 -0.73 -4.73
N ALA A 236 3.71 -0.21 -3.50
CA ALA A 236 4.54 0.93 -3.12
C ALA A 236 6.05 0.63 -3.27
N ILE A 237 6.53 -0.50 -2.75
CA ILE A 237 7.94 -0.91 -2.88
C ILE A 237 8.34 -1.08 -4.34
N THR A 238 7.48 -1.73 -5.14
CA THR A 238 7.70 -1.94 -6.58
C THR A 238 7.82 -0.60 -7.28
N TYR A 239 6.86 0.28 -7.06
CA TYR A 239 6.85 1.60 -7.65
C TYR A 239 8.10 2.41 -7.30
N ILE A 240 8.46 2.45 -6.01
CA ILE A 240 9.66 3.14 -5.53
C ILE A 240 10.93 2.56 -6.18
N ARG A 241 11.02 1.23 -6.31
CA ARG A 241 12.23 0.56 -6.77
C ARG A 241 12.40 0.57 -8.28
N GLU A 242 11.34 0.25 -9.01
CA GLU A 242 11.32 0.03 -10.46
C GLU A 242 11.04 1.33 -11.22
N GLU A 243 10.08 2.14 -10.77
CA GLU A 243 9.66 3.36 -11.47
C GLU A 243 10.48 4.58 -11.03
N LEU A 244 10.65 4.79 -9.70
CA LEU A 244 11.45 5.91 -9.19
C LEU A 244 12.96 5.61 -9.16
N GLY A 245 13.36 4.34 -9.30
CA GLY A 245 14.76 3.92 -9.24
C GLY A 245 15.41 4.00 -7.84
N ILE A 246 14.62 4.23 -6.79
CA ILE A 246 15.09 4.46 -5.42
C ILE A 246 15.42 3.14 -4.72
N LYS A 247 16.55 3.08 -4.01
CA LYS A 247 17.08 1.82 -3.44
C LYS A 247 16.84 1.63 -1.95
N THR A 248 16.80 2.73 -1.19
CA THR A 248 16.62 2.68 0.27
C THR A 248 15.20 3.13 0.61
N ILE A 249 14.43 2.24 1.20
CA ILE A 249 13.03 2.49 1.53
C ILE A 249 12.86 2.45 3.03
N PHE A 250 12.50 3.58 3.61
CA PHE A 250 12.07 3.70 4.99
C PHE A 250 10.57 3.53 5.12
N TYR A 251 10.13 3.12 6.30
CA TYR A 251 8.74 2.98 6.70
C TYR A 251 8.64 3.36 8.19
N HIS A 252 7.62 4.10 8.60
CA HIS A 252 7.50 4.50 10.02
C HIS A 252 7.30 3.30 10.95
N ASP A 253 7.98 3.29 12.11
CA ASP A 253 7.46 2.54 13.25
C ASP A 253 6.16 3.19 13.76
N TYR A 254 5.32 2.36 14.38
CA TYR A 254 4.06 2.79 14.98
C TYR A 254 4.24 3.98 15.93
N MET A 255 5.16 3.88 16.89
CA MET A 255 5.30 4.90 17.94
C MET A 255 5.79 6.23 17.38
N THR A 256 6.80 6.18 16.54
CA THR A 256 7.44 7.34 15.91
C THR A 256 6.47 8.05 14.98
N GLY A 257 5.82 7.30 14.08
CA GLY A 257 4.82 7.85 13.17
C GLY A 257 3.65 8.49 13.91
N SER A 258 3.14 7.83 14.95
CA SER A 258 2.01 8.33 15.74
C SER A 258 2.33 9.64 16.48
N GLN A 259 3.50 9.71 17.12
CA GLN A 259 3.92 10.92 17.85
C GLN A 259 4.27 12.08 16.91
N LEU A 260 4.93 11.79 15.78
CA LEU A 260 5.38 12.81 14.84
C LEU A 260 4.20 13.46 14.09
N LYS A 261 3.21 12.64 13.71
CA LYS A 261 2.04 13.02 12.90
C LYS A 261 0.78 13.27 13.72
N ASN A 262 0.79 12.99 15.02
CA ASN A 262 -0.35 13.11 15.93
C ASN A 262 -1.58 12.34 15.42
N CYS A 263 -1.41 11.04 15.19
CA CYS A 263 -2.43 10.12 14.68
C CYS A 263 -2.31 8.74 15.33
N GLU A 264 -3.37 7.94 15.27
CA GLU A 264 -3.39 6.57 15.80
C GLU A 264 -3.77 5.56 14.70
N PRO A 265 -2.81 5.15 13.84
CA PRO A 265 -3.10 4.22 12.77
C PRO A 265 -3.22 2.77 13.30
N PRO A 266 -3.75 1.82 12.52
CA PRO A 266 -3.79 0.42 12.94
C PRO A 266 -2.39 -0.15 13.23
N ARG A 267 -2.14 -0.56 14.48
CA ARG A 267 -0.81 -0.94 14.95
C ARG A 267 -0.14 -2.03 14.12
N SER A 268 -0.90 -3.02 13.64
CA SER A 268 -0.38 -4.14 12.85
C SER A 268 0.31 -3.71 11.55
N LEU A 269 -0.18 -2.64 10.90
CA LEU A 269 0.41 -2.09 9.66
C LEU A 269 1.77 -1.44 9.88
N TYR A 270 2.12 -1.09 11.13
CA TYR A 270 3.36 -0.39 11.48
C TYR A 270 4.24 -1.20 12.44
N THR A 271 3.92 -2.49 12.62
CA THR A 271 4.68 -3.39 13.49
C THR A 271 4.89 -4.74 12.82
N THR A 272 3.81 -5.44 12.47
CA THR A 272 3.85 -6.76 11.84
C THR A 272 4.16 -6.68 10.36
N LEU A 273 3.48 -5.80 9.62
CA LEU A 273 3.58 -5.78 8.15
C LEU A 273 4.99 -5.45 7.62
N PRO A 274 5.70 -4.40 8.09
CA PRO A 274 7.07 -4.11 7.63
C PRO A 274 8.01 -5.28 7.96
N ARG A 275 7.84 -5.86 9.16
CA ARG A 275 8.50 -7.08 9.57
C ARG A 275 8.06 -8.30 8.79
N ARG A 276 7.06 -8.32 7.92
CA ARG A 276 6.84 -9.44 6.98
C ARG A 276 7.63 -9.25 5.69
N PHE A 277 7.86 -8.00 5.31
CA PHE A 277 8.56 -7.54 4.10
C PHE A 277 10.08 -7.38 4.26
N CYS A 278 10.64 -7.83 5.38
CA CYS A 278 12.07 -7.86 5.68
C CYS A 278 12.69 -6.50 5.96
N PHE A 279 11.85 -5.50 6.26
CA PHE A 279 12.36 -4.28 6.85
C PHE A 279 13.04 -4.58 8.19
N GLN A 280 14.17 -3.94 8.42
CA GLN A 280 14.91 -3.97 9.68
C GLN A 280 14.63 -2.71 10.48
N LEU A 281 14.57 -2.83 11.80
CA LEU A 281 14.41 -1.67 12.66
C LEU A 281 15.73 -0.89 12.70
N THR A 282 15.66 0.44 12.63
CA THR A 282 16.79 1.36 12.75
C THR A 282 16.40 2.59 13.58
N GLU A 283 17.38 3.22 14.22
CA GLU A 283 17.24 4.52 14.89
C GLU A 283 17.54 5.68 13.94
N ASP A 284 18.09 5.40 12.76
CA ASP A 284 18.42 6.40 11.76
C ASP A 284 17.18 6.82 10.96
N ALA A 285 16.86 8.11 11.00
CA ALA A 285 15.85 8.70 10.14
C ALA A 285 16.36 8.82 8.70
N PRO A 286 15.47 8.88 7.68
CA PRO A 286 15.87 9.20 6.31
C PRO A 286 16.70 10.50 6.26
N GLN A 287 17.81 10.49 5.53
CA GLN A 287 18.74 11.62 5.45
C GLN A 287 18.04 12.90 4.97
N PHE A 288 17.14 12.80 4.00
CA PHE A 288 16.39 13.96 3.49
C PHE A 288 15.46 14.60 4.54
N LEU A 289 14.96 13.82 5.51
CA LEU A 289 14.20 14.38 6.63
C LEU A 289 15.13 15.05 7.63
N GLN A 290 16.31 14.46 7.88
CA GLN A 290 17.29 15.06 8.79
C GLN A 290 17.76 16.44 8.32
N GLN A 291 17.64 16.77 7.04
CA GLN A 291 17.96 18.10 6.50
C GLN A 291 16.84 19.14 6.74
N ASP A 292 15.63 18.71 7.10
CA ASP A 292 14.48 19.59 7.34
C ASP A 292 14.44 20.11 8.79
N LYS A 293 14.63 21.43 8.98
CA LYS A 293 14.66 22.06 10.32
C LYS A 293 13.36 21.85 11.12
N PRO A 294 12.15 21.99 10.54
CA PRO A 294 10.90 21.66 11.22
C PRO A 294 10.84 20.21 11.73
N PHE A 295 11.24 19.24 10.91
CA PHE A 295 11.34 17.83 11.29
C PHE A 295 12.34 17.63 12.44
N GLN A 296 13.55 18.19 12.35
CA GLN A 296 14.55 18.11 13.42
C GLN A 296 14.00 18.60 14.77
N LYS A 297 13.22 19.69 14.78
CA LYS A 297 12.57 20.19 16.00
C LYS A 297 11.47 19.26 16.52
N ALA A 298 10.76 18.59 15.61
CA ALA A 298 9.66 17.69 15.94
C ALA A 298 10.18 16.37 16.52
N ILE A 299 11.18 15.77 15.87
CA ILE A 299 11.70 14.45 16.23
C ILE A 299 12.40 14.45 17.60
N ARG A 300 12.99 15.58 18.02
CA ARG A 300 13.54 15.76 19.38
C ARG A 300 12.51 15.61 20.51
N LYS A 301 11.21 15.69 20.19
CA LYS A 301 10.12 15.48 21.16
C LYS A 301 9.67 14.02 21.23
N VAL A 302 10.13 13.19 20.30
CA VAL A 302 9.84 11.75 20.27
C VAL A 302 10.86 11.05 21.17
N LYS A 303 10.40 10.29 22.16
CA LYS A 303 11.28 9.72 23.20
C LYS A 303 12.28 8.68 22.67
N THR A 304 11.86 7.89 21.68
CA THR A 304 12.63 6.76 21.14
C THR A 304 12.28 6.59 19.67
N PRO A 305 12.79 7.49 18.79
CA PRO A 305 12.44 7.48 17.39
C PRO A 305 13.07 6.28 16.68
N HIS A 306 12.25 5.54 15.95
CA HIS A 306 12.66 4.39 15.16
C HIS A 306 11.96 4.40 13.80
N TRP A 307 12.61 3.75 12.85
CA TRP A 307 12.08 3.48 11.53
C TRP A 307 12.34 2.05 11.16
N PHE A 308 11.60 1.59 10.16
CA PHE A 308 11.88 0.38 9.43
C PHE A 308 12.63 0.77 8.16
N VAL A 309 13.71 0.07 7.81
CA VAL A 309 14.49 0.27 6.58
C VAL A 309 14.57 -1.02 5.78
N LEU A 310 14.39 -0.89 4.47
CA LEU A 310 14.52 -1.96 3.48
C LEU A 310 15.53 -1.50 2.42
N SER A 311 16.55 -2.33 2.19
CA SER A 311 17.62 -2.08 1.22
C SER A 311 17.86 -3.33 0.38
N PHE A 312 18.09 -3.14 -0.92
CA PHE A 312 18.29 -4.21 -1.90
C PHE A 312 19.75 -4.31 -2.37
#